data_AF-A0A6C0C9Q5-F1
#
_entry.id   AF-A0A6C0C9Q5-F1
#
_cell.length_a   1.000
_cell.length_b   1.000
_cell.length_c   1.000
_cell.angle_alpha   90.00
_cell.angle_beta   90.00
_cell.angle_gamma   90.00
#
_symmetry.space_group_name_H-M   'P 1'
#
loop_
_entity.id
_entity.type
_entity.pdbx_description
1 polymer ?
#
loop_
_entity_poly.entity_id
_entity_poly.type
_entity_poly.pdbx_seq_one_letter_code
_entity_poly.pdbx_strand_id
1 'polypeptide(L)'
;MATKHALLIGINYYKNPANQLNGCINDVTEMAILLAGLNYKRENIVIMTDDKTGTSEPTKANILAQIKALVGRVKSGDTVFVHYSGHGSQVRDRNGDELKNLYTPGMDDCICPSDFGNYSGSNGFILDDVLKENLVNQIPVGAKLRAFFDCCHSGSILDLEFIWKLNGIYTKDGAPEKKSDDIIMISGCRDDQTSADAWNDAKRQAGGALTMALVQSITPTITWKNLVTATRKYMAQNGFTQYPLLSVSNQTLGDKVFDI
;
A
#
# COMPACT_ATOMS: atom_id res chain seq x y z
N MET A 1 17.77 4.57 -19.42
CA MET A 1 16.75 3.51 -19.36
C MET A 1 15.87 3.79 -18.15
N ALA A 2 14.58 3.48 -18.24
CA ALA A 2 13.66 3.54 -17.11
C ALA A 2 14.20 2.66 -15.96
N THR A 3 14.18 3.19 -14.75
CA THR A 3 14.64 2.50 -13.54
C THR A 3 13.44 2.06 -12.72
N LYS A 4 13.56 0.89 -12.10
CA LYS A 4 12.56 0.34 -11.19
C LYS A 4 13.05 0.48 -9.76
N HIS A 5 12.28 1.16 -8.92
CA HIS A 5 12.57 1.41 -7.51
C HIS A 5 11.49 0.81 -6.62
N ALA A 6 11.87 0.26 -5.47
CA ALA A 6 10.91 -0.29 -4.53
C ALA A 6 11.17 0.12 -3.08
N LEU A 7 10.10 0.32 -2.33
CA LEU A 7 10.09 0.45 -0.87
C LEU A 7 9.10 -0.55 -0.29
N LEU A 8 9.61 -1.49 0.50
CA LEU A 8 8.85 -2.57 1.13
C LEU A 8 8.92 -2.38 2.65
N ILE A 9 7.77 -2.27 3.30
CA ILE A 9 7.65 -1.99 4.74
C ILE A 9 6.81 -3.09 5.38
N GLY A 10 7.41 -3.87 6.29
CA GLY A 10 6.73 -4.98 6.97
C GLY A 10 6.92 -4.85 8.48
N ILE A 11 5.84 -4.76 9.24
CA ILE A 11 5.89 -4.45 10.67
C ILE A 11 5.13 -5.52 11.48
N ASN A 12 5.86 -6.29 12.31
CA ASN A 12 5.27 -7.30 13.20
C ASN A 12 5.00 -6.75 14.61
N TYR A 13 5.45 -5.54 14.93
CA TYR A 13 5.28 -4.86 16.22
C TYR A 13 5.89 -5.61 17.42
N TYR A 14 7.09 -6.17 17.28
CA TYR A 14 7.74 -6.96 18.35
C TYR A 14 7.97 -6.19 19.65
N LYS A 15 8.05 -4.85 19.59
CA LYS A 15 8.20 -3.97 20.75
C LYS A 15 6.87 -3.62 21.43
N ASN A 16 5.74 -4.03 20.86
CA ASN A 16 4.40 -3.77 21.35
C ASN A 16 3.54 -5.05 21.31
N PRO A 17 3.69 -5.96 22.31
CA PRO A 17 3.05 -7.28 22.30
C PRO A 17 1.52 -7.24 22.16
N ALA A 18 0.86 -6.17 22.61
CA ALA A 18 -0.59 -6.01 22.50
C ALA A 18 -1.08 -5.84 21.04
N ASN A 19 -0.17 -5.47 20.13
CA ASN A 19 -0.46 -5.22 18.72
C ASN A 19 0.38 -6.11 17.80
N GLN A 20 0.97 -7.19 18.31
CA GLN A 20 1.88 -8.02 17.55
C GLN A 20 1.18 -8.76 16.41
N LEU A 21 1.83 -8.76 15.24
CA LEU A 21 1.48 -9.55 14.05
C LEU A 21 2.62 -10.53 13.75
N ASN A 22 2.36 -11.52 12.88
CA ASN A 22 3.37 -12.54 12.56
C ASN A 22 3.69 -12.67 11.06
N GLY A 23 2.90 -12.05 10.18
CA GLY A 23 3.00 -12.23 8.73
C GLY A 23 3.75 -11.14 7.98
N CYS A 24 3.82 -9.91 8.50
CA CYS A 24 4.17 -8.73 7.71
C CYS A 24 5.63 -8.73 7.22
N ILE A 25 6.55 -9.27 8.02
CA ILE A 25 7.95 -9.44 7.60
C ILE A 25 8.10 -10.51 6.50
N ASN A 26 7.30 -11.57 6.55
CA ASN A 26 7.30 -12.60 5.50
C ASN A 26 6.74 -12.00 4.20
N ASP A 27 5.69 -11.18 4.30
CA ASP A 27 5.08 -10.51 3.14
C ASP A 27 6.09 -9.69 2.33
N VAL A 28 6.86 -8.83 3.00
CA VAL A 28 7.88 -8.03 2.31
C VAL A 28 9.04 -8.87 1.77
N THR A 29 9.33 -10.01 2.41
CA THR A 29 10.33 -10.95 1.91
C THR A 29 9.88 -11.60 0.60
N GLU A 30 8.63 -12.05 0.55
CA GLU A 30 8.02 -12.63 -0.64
C GLU A 30 7.90 -11.61 -1.78
N MET A 31 7.49 -10.37 -1.46
CA MET A 31 7.46 -9.29 -2.44
C MET A 31 8.85 -8.94 -2.97
N ALA A 32 9.89 -8.95 -2.15
CA ALA A 32 11.26 -8.71 -2.61
C ALA A 32 11.72 -9.78 -3.63
N ILE A 33 11.39 -11.05 -3.38
CA ILE A 33 11.69 -12.16 -4.30
C ILE A 33 10.92 -11.99 -5.62
N LEU A 34 9.63 -11.67 -5.54
CA LEU A 34 8.79 -11.41 -6.71
C LEU A 34 9.35 -10.27 -7.57
N LEU A 35 9.71 -9.15 -6.94
CA LEU A 35 10.25 -7.98 -7.63
C LEU A 35 11.60 -8.26 -8.29
N ALA A 36 12.46 -9.07 -7.66
CA ALA A 36 13.70 -9.52 -8.28
C ALA A 36 13.43 -10.30 -9.58
N GLY A 37 12.41 -11.16 -9.60
CA GLY A 37 11.93 -11.85 -10.80
C GLY A 37 11.32 -10.93 -11.87
N LEU A 38 10.93 -9.70 -11.48
CA LEU A 38 10.42 -8.64 -12.37
C LEU A 38 11.51 -7.63 -12.77
N ASN A 39 12.77 -7.99 -12.63
CA ASN A 39 13.96 -7.19 -12.96
C ASN A 39 14.11 -5.91 -12.13
N TYR A 40 13.58 -5.87 -10.91
CA TYR A 40 13.98 -4.84 -9.94
C TYR A 40 15.38 -5.19 -9.43
N LYS A 41 16.33 -4.28 -9.63
CA LYS A 41 17.69 -4.46 -9.12
C LYS A 41 17.71 -4.36 -7.60
N ARG A 42 18.49 -5.22 -6.94
CA ARG A 42 18.56 -5.30 -5.47
C ARG A 42 18.92 -3.96 -4.84
N GLU A 43 19.84 -3.20 -5.42
CA GLU A 43 20.25 -1.88 -4.95
C GLU A 43 19.13 -0.83 -4.99
N ASN A 44 18.08 -1.08 -5.77
CA ASN A 44 16.92 -0.20 -5.89
C ASN A 44 15.73 -0.62 -5.01
N ILE A 45 15.84 -1.73 -4.26
CA ILE A 45 14.81 -2.22 -3.34
C ILE A 45 15.24 -1.88 -1.90
N VAL A 46 14.48 -1.01 -1.24
CA VAL A 46 14.63 -0.71 0.19
C VAL A 46 13.65 -1.57 0.98
N ILE A 47 14.11 -2.28 2.01
CA ILE A 47 13.29 -3.14 2.87
C ILE A 47 13.41 -2.68 4.32
N MET A 48 12.29 -2.25 4.89
CA MET A 48 12.17 -1.83 6.29
C MET A 48 11.38 -2.87 7.09
N THR A 49 11.97 -3.37 8.18
CA THR A 49 11.33 -4.37 9.06
C THR A 49 11.73 -4.16 10.51
N ASP A 50 10.83 -4.42 11.46
CA ASP A 50 11.03 -4.11 12.89
C ASP A 50 11.83 -5.18 13.67
N ASP A 51 12.34 -6.19 12.98
CA ASP A 51 13.47 -7.03 13.41
C ASP A 51 14.83 -6.39 13.11
N LYS A 52 14.87 -5.31 12.32
CA LYS A 52 16.08 -4.52 12.03
C LYS A 52 16.14 -3.27 12.93
N THR A 53 17.33 -2.65 12.94
CA THR A 53 17.61 -1.42 13.69
C THR A 53 18.10 -0.31 12.77
N GLY A 54 18.25 0.90 13.30
CA GLY A 54 18.75 2.06 12.56
C GLY A 54 17.77 2.54 11.49
N THR A 55 18.25 2.92 10.31
CA THR A 55 17.43 3.48 9.22
C THR A 55 16.51 2.46 8.55
N SER A 56 16.66 1.17 8.86
CA SER A 56 15.83 0.08 8.33
C SER A 56 14.72 -0.34 9.30
N GLU A 57 14.71 0.20 10.53
CA GLU A 57 13.58 0.04 11.44
C GLU A 57 12.42 0.95 10.98
N PRO A 58 11.19 0.44 10.82
CA PRO A 58 10.06 1.18 10.26
C PRO A 58 9.38 2.11 11.28
N THR A 59 10.16 2.98 11.91
CA THR A 59 9.64 4.09 12.73
C THR A 59 9.01 5.16 11.84
N LYS A 60 8.15 6.00 12.41
CA LYS A 60 7.51 7.11 11.70
C LYS A 60 8.54 7.98 10.96
N ALA A 61 9.60 8.37 11.68
CA ALA A 61 10.67 9.20 11.13
C ALA A 61 11.42 8.50 9.99
N ASN A 62 11.75 7.22 10.14
CA ASN A 62 12.48 6.47 9.13
C ASN A 62 11.64 6.21 7.87
N ILE A 63 10.35 5.88 8.02
CA ILE A 63 9.44 5.67 6.89
C ILE A 63 9.38 6.95 6.04
N LEU A 64 9.13 8.10 6.67
CA LEU A 64 9.06 9.39 5.97
C LEU A 64 10.41 9.76 5.33
N ALA A 65 11.53 9.48 6.01
CA ALA A 65 12.87 9.70 5.44
C ALA A 65 13.13 8.82 4.21
N GLN A 66 12.71 7.55 4.23
CA GLN A 66 12.86 6.63 3.09
C GLN A 66 11.93 7.00 1.93
N ILE A 67 10.69 7.42 2.21
CA ILE A 67 9.79 7.98 1.18
C ILE A 67 10.46 9.19 0.51
N LYS A 68 10.95 10.15 1.31
CA LYS A 68 11.65 11.34 0.79
C LYS A 68 12.88 10.98 -0.05
N ALA A 69 13.70 10.05 0.43
CA ALA A 69 14.88 9.57 -0.30
C ALA A 69 14.52 8.81 -1.58
N LEU A 70 13.42 8.08 -1.59
CA LEU A 70 12.90 7.38 -2.76
C LEU A 70 12.39 8.37 -3.82
N VAL A 71 11.48 9.27 -3.48
CA VAL A 71 10.93 10.21 -4.47
C VAL A 71 11.98 11.18 -5.00
N GLY A 72 12.96 11.56 -4.18
CA GLY A 72 14.06 12.45 -4.59
C GLY A 72 15.01 11.88 -5.65
N ARG A 73 14.93 10.58 -5.97
CA ARG A 73 15.77 9.93 -6.99
C ARG A 73 14.99 9.42 -8.21
N VAL A 74 13.66 9.46 -8.16
CA VAL A 74 12.77 9.04 -9.24
C VAL A 74 12.76 10.08 -10.36
N LYS A 75 12.75 9.62 -11.61
CA LYS A 75 12.71 10.45 -12.82
C LYS A 75 11.55 10.03 -13.72
N SER A 76 11.18 10.90 -14.66
CA SER A 76 10.23 10.57 -15.73
C SER A 76 10.63 9.25 -16.40
N GLY A 77 9.66 8.35 -16.58
CA GLY A 77 9.83 7.02 -17.15
C GLY A 77 10.15 5.93 -16.12
N ASP A 78 10.53 6.28 -14.89
CA ASP A 78 10.78 5.29 -13.83
C ASP A 78 9.49 4.68 -13.30
N THR A 79 9.59 3.50 -12.69
CA THR A 79 8.49 2.84 -11.98
C THR A 79 8.84 2.70 -10.50
N VAL A 80 7.94 3.16 -9.65
CA VAL A 80 8.03 3.06 -8.19
C VAL A 80 7.04 2.00 -7.70
N PHE A 81 7.53 1.07 -6.91
CA PHE A 81 6.72 0.06 -6.22
C PHE A 81 6.74 0.30 -4.71
N VAL A 82 5.58 0.48 -4.10
CA VAL A 82 5.45 0.62 -2.64
C VAL A 82 4.58 -0.51 -2.13
N HIS A 83 5.08 -1.26 -1.16
CA HIS A 83 4.28 -2.25 -0.45
C HIS A 83 4.41 -2.07 1.05
N TYR A 84 3.26 -2.08 1.72
CA TYR A 84 3.13 -1.99 3.15
C TYR A 84 2.33 -3.19 3.65
N SER A 85 2.85 -3.89 4.65
CA SER A 85 2.12 -4.88 5.43
C SER A 85 2.30 -4.56 6.92
N GLY A 86 1.18 -4.44 7.63
CA GLY A 86 1.14 -4.00 9.03
C GLY A 86 -0.26 -3.55 9.44
N HIS A 87 -0.36 -2.90 10.59
CA HIS A 87 -1.62 -2.30 11.02
C HIS A 87 -1.94 -1.05 10.21
N GLY A 88 -3.23 -0.90 9.92
CA GLY A 88 -3.86 0.35 9.52
C GLY A 88 -4.96 0.70 10.50
N SER A 89 -5.28 1.97 10.61
CA SER A 89 -6.25 2.51 11.58
C SER A 89 -6.98 3.70 10.97
N GLN A 90 -8.01 4.18 11.66
CA GLN A 90 -8.72 5.41 11.31
C GLN A 90 -8.68 6.40 12.46
N VAL A 91 -8.43 7.66 12.16
CA VAL A 91 -8.49 8.77 13.12
C VAL A 91 -9.55 9.77 12.67
N ARG A 92 -10.12 10.54 13.60
CA ARG A 92 -11.10 11.58 13.21
C ARG A 92 -10.44 12.60 12.29
N ASP A 93 -11.06 12.81 11.13
CA ASP A 93 -10.68 13.84 10.16
C ASP A 93 -10.64 15.22 10.83
N ARG A 94 -9.53 15.93 10.59
CA ARG A 94 -9.29 17.29 11.10
C ARG A 94 -9.21 18.36 10.02
N ASN A 95 -9.09 18.01 8.75
CA ASN A 95 -8.89 18.96 7.64
C ASN A 95 -10.17 19.16 6.79
N GLY A 96 -11.15 18.25 6.87
CA GLY A 96 -12.44 18.32 6.19
C GLY A 96 -12.50 17.76 4.78
N ASP A 97 -11.54 16.97 4.32
CA ASP A 97 -11.57 16.34 2.98
C ASP A 97 -12.31 15.00 2.92
N GLU A 98 -12.51 14.33 4.05
CA GLU A 98 -13.27 13.08 4.14
C GLU A 98 -14.79 13.29 4.26
N LEU A 99 -15.56 12.37 3.67
CA LEU A 99 -17.03 12.46 3.60
C LEU A 99 -17.67 12.43 5.01
N LYS A 100 -18.18 13.59 5.43
CA LYS A 100 -19.03 13.73 6.62
C LYS A 100 -20.47 13.46 6.22
N ASN A 101 -21.14 12.53 6.89
CA ASN A 101 -22.60 12.53 6.89
C ASN A 101 -23.12 13.13 8.21
N LEU A 102 -24.42 13.44 8.26
CA LEU A 102 -25.06 14.09 9.42
C LEU A 102 -24.89 13.33 10.75
N TYR A 103 -24.45 12.07 10.72
CA TYR A 103 -24.36 11.17 11.87
C TYR A 103 -22.97 10.59 12.13
N THR A 104 -22.03 10.64 11.18
CA THR A 104 -20.65 10.15 11.36
C THR A 104 -19.62 11.20 10.91
N PRO A 105 -18.61 11.52 11.75
CA PRO A 105 -17.51 12.36 11.33
C PRO A 105 -16.72 11.69 10.20
N GLY A 106 -16.07 12.49 9.35
CA GLY A 106 -15.04 12.01 8.44
C GLY A 106 -13.90 11.36 9.24
N MET A 107 -13.23 10.39 8.63
CA MET A 107 -12.15 9.65 9.28
C MET A 107 -10.99 9.52 8.29
N ASP A 108 -9.79 9.91 8.72
CA ASP A 108 -8.56 9.75 7.94
C ASP A 108 -8.04 8.33 8.12
N ASP A 109 -7.72 7.66 7.02
CA ASP A 109 -7.01 6.39 7.02
C ASP A 109 -5.54 6.63 7.40
N CYS A 110 -4.93 5.68 8.12
CA CYS A 110 -3.53 5.83 8.49
C CYS A 110 -2.81 4.49 8.62
N ILE A 111 -1.49 4.51 8.37
CA ILE A 111 -0.60 3.39 8.69
C ILE A 111 0.00 3.59 10.08
N CYS A 112 0.34 2.48 10.72
CA CYS A 112 0.91 2.43 12.07
C CYS A 112 2.41 2.05 12.02
N PRO A 113 3.35 3.02 12.09
CA PRO A 113 4.78 2.75 12.21
C PRO A 113 5.14 1.92 13.46
N SER A 114 6.31 1.28 13.52
CA SER A 114 6.69 0.42 14.66
C SER A 114 6.71 1.14 16.02
N ASP A 115 6.90 2.46 16.02
CA ASP A 115 6.95 3.32 17.20
C ASP A 115 5.64 4.06 17.49
N PHE A 116 4.53 3.74 16.81
CA PHE A 116 3.27 4.49 16.93
C PHE A 116 2.77 4.62 18.38
N GLY A 117 2.98 3.60 19.20
CA GLY A 117 2.57 3.56 20.61
C GLY A 117 3.36 4.50 21.54
N ASN A 118 4.48 5.06 21.06
CA ASN A 118 5.29 6.02 21.84
C ASN A 118 4.66 7.43 21.90
N TYR A 119 3.58 7.65 21.15
CA TYR A 119 2.96 8.96 21.01
C TYR A 119 1.53 8.95 21.54
N SER A 120 1.08 10.08 22.06
CA SER A 120 -0.31 10.25 22.47
C SER A 120 -1.21 10.59 21.29
N GLY A 121 -2.41 10.00 21.27
CA GLY A 121 -3.42 10.27 20.23
C GLY A 121 -2.96 9.81 18.85
N SER A 122 -3.18 10.65 17.82
CA SER A 122 -2.85 10.33 16.43
C SER A 122 -1.41 10.68 16.01
N ASN A 123 -0.59 11.21 16.92
CA ASN A 123 0.74 11.71 16.60
C ASN A 123 1.72 10.61 16.15
N GLY A 124 1.47 9.35 16.53
CA GLY A 124 2.30 8.21 16.15
C GLY A 124 1.99 7.63 14.77
N PHE A 125 0.83 7.95 14.19
CA PHE A 125 0.41 7.42 12.89
C PHE A 125 0.96 8.26 11.73
N ILE A 126 0.97 7.68 10.53
CA ILE A 126 1.16 8.41 9.28
C ILE A 126 -0.18 8.39 8.54
N LEU A 127 -0.81 9.56 8.44
CA LEU A 127 -2.11 9.73 7.78
C LEU A 127 -1.97 9.61 6.26
N ASP A 128 -3.05 9.22 5.59
CA ASP A 128 -3.26 9.29 4.14
C ASP A 128 -2.80 10.62 3.53
N ASP A 129 -3.17 11.73 4.15
CA ASP A 129 -2.82 13.10 3.79
C ASP A 129 -1.29 13.30 3.71
N VAL A 130 -0.59 12.77 4.72
CA VAL A 130 0.88 12.81 4.81
C VAL A 130 1.50 11.92 3.74
N LEU A 131 0.92 10.74 3.47
CA LEU A 131 1.36 9.86 2.39
C LEU A 131 1.13 10.52 1.03
N LYS A 132 -0.02 11.16 0.80
CA LYS A 132 -0.32 11.86 -0.44
C LYS A 132 0.65 13.02 -0.66
N GLU A 133 0.90 13.84 0.35
CA GLU A 133 1.84 14.96 0.25
C GLU A 133 3.28 14.50 -0.03
N ASN A 134 3.76 13.46 0.66
CA ASN A 134 5.17 13.08 0.65
C ASN A 134 5.51 12.00 -0.38
N LEU A 135 4.53 11.19 -0.82
CA LEU A 135 4.70 10.15 -1.83
C LEU A 135 4.01 10.53 -3.14
N VAL A 136 2.67 10.55 -3.16
CA VAL A 136 1.86 10.67 -4.39
C VAL A 136 2.16 11.97 -5.14
N ASN A 137 2.14 13.09 -4.43
CA ASN A 137 2.38 14.42 -4.98
C ASN A 137 3.84 14.66 -5.41
N GLN A 138 4.76 13.78 -5.00
CA GLN A 138 6.19 13.90 -5.30
C GLN A 138 6.62 13.00 -6.47
N ILE A 139 5.73 12.15 -7.00
CA ILE A 139 6.03 11.36 -8.20
C ILE A 139 6.09 12.31 -9.41
N PRO A 140 7.21 12.35 -10.15
CA PRO A 140 7.34 13.25 -11.30
C PRO A 140 6.47 12.79 -12.47
N VAL A 141 6.04 13.76 -13.28
CA VAL A 141 5.36 13.52 -14.55
C VAL A 141 6.16 12.53 -15.41
N GLY A 142 5.45 11.55 -15.99
CA GLY A 142 5.98 10.46 -16.79
C GLY A 142 6.48 9.25 -16.00
N ALA A 143 6.58 9.33 -14.66
CA ALA A 143 6.86 8.17 -13.81
C ALA A 143 5.56 7.46 -13.40
N LYS A 144 5.71 6.23 -12.88
CA LYS A 144 4.60 5.37 -12.47
C LYS A 144 4.70 5.03 -10.99
N LEU A 145 3.57 4.98 -10.28
CA LEU A 145 3.50 4.44 -8.91
C LEU A 145 2.57 3.23 -8.87
N ARG A 146 3.07 2.15 -8.25
CA ARG A 146 2.42 0.86 -8.03
C ARG A 146 2.39 0.60 -6.54
N ALA A 147 1.25 0.86 -5.90
CA ALA A 147 1.12 0.79 -4.45
C ALA A 147 0.26 -0.40 -4.01
N PHE A 148 0.68 -1.10 -2.97
CA PHE A 148 -0.02 -2.26 -2.43
C PHE A 148 -0.02 -2.19 -0.90
N PHE A 149 -1.21 -2.03 -0.31
CA PHE A 149 -1.36 -1.87 1.14
C PHE A 149 -2.15 -3.04 1.71
N ASP A 150 -1.44 -3.93 2.42
CA ASP A 150 -2.02 -5.04 3.17
C ASP A 150 -2.24 -4.62 4.62
N CYS A 151 -3.28 -3.81 4.83
CA CYS A 151 -3.70 -3.32 6.14
C CYS A 151 -5.19 -3.00 6.17
N CYS A 152 -5.77 -3.01 7.38
CA CYS A 152 -7.15 -2.56 7.62
C CYS A 152 -7.29 -1.07 7.25
N HIS A 153 -8.49 -0.64 6.85
CA HIS A 153 -8.80 0.79 6.59
C HIS A 153 -7.78 1.44 5.66
N SER A 154 -7.70 0.91 4.44
CA SER A 154 -6.75 1.39 3.42
C SER A 154 -7.42 1.71 2.09
N GLY A 155 -8.76 1.82 2.07
CA GLY A 155 -9.52 2.15 0.88
C GLY A 155 -9.19 3.55 0.35
N SER A 156 -8.86 4.49 1.27
CA SER A 156 -8.44 5.85 0.93
C SER A 156 -6.98 6.16 1.28
N ILE A 157 -6.15 5.24 1.75
CA ILE A 157 -4.77 5.51 2.28
C ILE A 157 -3.79 6.35 1.42
N LEU A 158 -4.10 6.64 0.15
CA LEU A 158 -3.33 7.53 -0.74
C LEU A 158 -4.18 8.69 -1.35
N ASP A 159 -5.43 8.85 -0.93
CA ASP A 159 -6.48 9.75 -1.45
C ASP A 159 -6.50 9.89 -2.98
N LEU A 160 -6.45 8.73 -3.65
CA LEU A 160 -6.61 8.68 -5.09
C LEU A 160 -8.07 8.99 -5.47
N GLU A 161 -8.21 9.74 -6.55
CA GLU A 161 -9.43 10.40 -6.97
C GLU A 161 -10.50 9.44 -7.50
N PHE A 162 -10.10 8.25 -7.95
CA PHE A 162 -11.01 7.30 -8.58
C PHE A 162 -10.89 5.89 -8.01
N ILE A 163 -12.02 5.21 -7.92
CA ILE A 163 -12.10 3.76 -7.63
C ILE A 163 -12.52 3.05 -8.91
N TRP A 164 -11.72 2.08 -9.34
CA TRP A 164 -12.05 1.20 -10.44
C TRP A 164 -12.87 0.01 -9.97
N LYS A 165 -14.04 -0.20 -10.59
CA LYS A 165 -14.90 -1.37 -10.41
C LYS A 165 -15.08 -2.09 -11.75
N LEU A 166 -15.53 -3.35 -11.70
CA LEU A 166 -15.73 -4.17 -12.89
C LEU A 166 -16.74 -3.57 -13.89
N ASN A 167 -17.63 -2.70 -13.43
CA ASN A 167 -18.67 -2.03 -14.20
C ASN A 167 -18.33 -0.57 -14.56
N GLY A 168 -17.13 -0.08 -14.25
CA GLY A 168 -16.71 1.29 -14.59
C GLY A 168 -15.81 1.93 -13.54
N ILE A 169 -15.35 3.15 -13.85
CA ILE A 169 -14.56 4.00 -12.95
C ILE A 169 -15.50 4.97 -12.25
N TYR A 170 -15.35 5.10 -10.95
CA TYR A 170 -16.14 5.97 -10.10
C TYR A 170 -15.24 7.06 -9.54
N THR A 171 -15.62 8.32 -9.75
CA THR A 171 -14.97 9.48 -9.12
C THR A 171 -15.40 9.56 -7.65
N LYS A 172 -14.46 9.81 -6.74
CA LYS A 172 -14.78 10.21 -5.37
C LYS A 172 -15.25 11.69 -5.38
N ASP A 173 -16.34 11.99 -4.68
CA ASP A 173 -16.90 13.35 -4.65
C ASP A 173 -15.87 14.37 -4.14
N GLY A 174 -15.72 15.51 -4.83
CA GLY A 174 -14.82 16.59 -4.41
C GLY A 174 -13.34 16.46 -4.85
N ALA A 175 -12.96 15.40 -5.55
CA ALA A 175 -11.60 15.19 -6.02
C ALA A 175 -11.12 16.33 -6.97
N PRO A 176 -10.05 17.08 -6.62
CA PRO A 176 -9.47 18.06 -7.53
C PRO A 176 -8.84 17.36 -8.74
N GLU A 177 -9.03 17.92 -9.94
CA GLU A 177 -8.39 17.46 -11.17
C GLU A 177 -6.88 17.68 -11.09
N LYS A 178 -6.13 16.71 -10.56
CA LYS A 178 -4.66 16.73 -10.62
C LYS A 178 -4.18 15.79 -11.72
N LYS A 179 -3.52 16.36 -12.73
CA LYS A 179 -2.76 15.60 -13.73
C LYS A 179 -1.50 15.03 -13.07
N SER A 180 -1.63 13.87 -12.43
CA SER A 180 -0.48 13.02 -12.10
C SER A 180 -0.61 11.69 -12.83
N ASP A 181 0.49 11.27 -13.45
CA ASP A 181 0.58 10.11 -14.33
C ASP A 181 0.47 8.80 -13.56
N ASP A 182 -0.32 7.87 -14.12
CA ASP A 182 -0.34 6.42 -13.82
C ASP A 182 0.05 6.02 -12.37
N ILE A 183 -0.71 6.52 -11.39
CA ILE A 183 -0.65 6.09 -9.98
C ILE A 183 -1.81 5.15 -9.73
N ILE A 184 -1.48 3.93 -9.29
CA ILE A 184 -2.46 2.88 -9.07
C ILE A 184 -2.15 2.15 -7.76
N MET A 185 -3.19 1.92 -6.98
CA MET A 185 -3.14 1.28 -5.68
C MET A 185 -4.09 0.09 -5.62
N ILE A 186 -3.63 -1.02 -5.03
CA ILE A 186 -4.52 -2.06 -4.50
C ILE A 186 -4.45 -2.08 -2.98
N SER A 187 -5.59 -1.97 -2.32
CA SER A 187 -5.70 -2.03 -0.86
C SER A 187 -6.43 -3.28 -0.38
N GLY A 188 -6.15 -3.69 0.86
CA GLY A 188 -6.60 -4.97 1.43
C GLY A 188 -8.07 -5.01 1.81
N CYS A 189 -8.70 -3.87 2.10
CA CYS A 189 -10.06 -3.82 2.65
C CYS A 189 -10.89 -2.67 2.05
N ARG A 190 -12.21 -2.82 2.15
CA ARG A 190 -13.13 -1.67 2.24
C ARG A 190 -13.07 -1.12 3.66
N ASP A 191 -13.41 0.15 3.85
CA ASP A 191 -13.25 0.87 5.13
C ASP A 191 -14.09 0.25 6.28
N ASP A 192 -14.98 -0.70 5.97
CA ASP A 192 -15.84 -1.46 6.89
C ASP A 192 -15.35 -2.90 7.21
N GLN A 193 -14.13 -3.30 6.80
CA GLN A 193 -13.59 -4.65 7.01
C GLN A 193 -12.21 -4.71 7.70
N THR A 194 -11.99 -5.73 8.52
CA THR A 194 -10.70 -6.01 9.19
C THR A 194 -9.81 -6.91 8.30
N SER A 195 -8.53 -6.58 8.17
CA SER A 195 -7.51 -7.45 7.55
C SER A 195 -7.18 -8.63 8.48
N ALA A 196 -6.89 -9.78 7.88
CA ALA A 196 -6.62 -11.03 8.56
C ALA A 196 -5.19 -11.52 8.28
N ASP A 197 -4.47 -11.89 9.34
CA ASP A 197 -3.29 -12.74 9.24
C ASP A 197 -3.70 -14.09 8.62
N ALA A 198 -3.12 -14.40 7.47
CA ALA A 198 -3.28 -15.63 6.73
C ALA A 198 -2.15 -16.62 7.05
N TRP A 199 -2.42 -17.92 6.83
CA TRP A 199 -1.42 -18.97 6.97
C TRP A 199 -1.10 -19.60 5.61
N ASN A 200 0.17 -19.68 5.27
CA ASN A 200 0.66 -20.38 4.09
C ASN A 200 1.14 -21.79 4.47
N ASP A 201 0.33 -22.81 4.20
CA ASP A 201 0.64 -24.21 4.54
C ASP A 201 1.91 -24.72 3.85
N ALA A 202 2.12 -24.37 2.58
CA ALA A 202 3.25 -24.85 1.80
C ALA A 202 4.59 -24.32 2.34
N LYS A 203 4.60 -23.08 2.85
CA LYS A 203 5.78 -22.43 3.43
C LYS A 203 5.85 -22.52 4.95
N ARG A 204 4.78 -22.98 5.60
CA ARG A 204 4.61 -23.04 7.06
C ARG A 204 4.87 -21.69 7.74
N GLN A 205 4.33 -20.62 7.17
CA GLN A 205 4.56 -19.24 7.57
C GLN A 205 3.26 -18.43 7.56
N ALA A 206 3.14 -17.45 8.46
CA ALA A 206 2.09 -16.46 8.42
C ALA A 206 2.38 -15.40 7.35
N GLY A 207 1.34 -14.77 6.81
CA GLY A 207 1.42 -13.67 5.83
C GLY A 207 0.10 -12.91 5.77
N GLY A 208 0.07 -11.72 5.18
CA GLY A 208 -1.16 -10.98 4.94
C GLY A 208 -1.95 -11.59 3.77
N ALA A 209 -3.28 -11.66 3.92
CA ALA A 209 -4.14 -12.30 2.92
C ALA A 209 -4.05 -11.65 1.53
N LEU A 210 -3.96 -10.31 1.48
CA LEU A 210 -3.81 -9.59 0.21
C LEU A 210 -2.45 -9.91 -0.42
N THR A 211 -1.38 -9.86 0.37
CA THR A 211 -0.01 -10.10 -0.11
C THR A 211 0.11 -11.51 -0.66
N MET A 212 -0.42 -12.52 0.06
CA MET A 212 -0.46 -13.90 -0.44
C MET A 212 -1.19 -13.98 -1.78
N ALA A 213 -2.36 -13.35 -1.90
CA ALA A 213 -3.13 -13.33 -3.14
C ALA A 213 -2.39 -12.62 -4.29
N LEU A 214 -1.70 -11.52 -4.00
CA LEU A 214 -0.89 -10.77 -4.98
C LEU A 214 0.30 -11.59 -5.47
N VAL A 215 1.08 -12.20 -4.57
CA VAL A 215 2.25 -13.03 -4.92
C VAL A 215 1.84 -14.20 -5.81
N GLN A 216 0.67 -14.80 -5.57
CA GLN A 216 0.14 -15.88 -6.41
C GLN A 216 -0.43 -15.40 -7.75
N SER A 217 -0.86 -14.15 -7.83
CA SER A 217 -1.55 -13.61 -9.02
C SER A 217 -0.61 -12.87 -9.96
N ILE A 218 0.44 -12.22 -9.45
CA ILE A 218 1.31 -11.36 -10.25
C ILE A 218 2.13 -12.20 -11.24
N THR A 219 2.04 -11.82 -12.50
CA THR A 219 2.93 -12.31 -13.56
C THR A 219 3.53 -11.10 -14.30
N PRO A 220 4.65 -11.27 -15.03
CA PRO A 220 5.30 -10.15 -15.70
C PRO A 220 4.37 -9.38 -16.65
N THR A 221 3.42 -10.08 -17.30
CA THR A 221 2.53 -9.53 -18.32
C THR A 221 1.12 -9.22 -17.81
N ILE A 222 0.88 -9.33 -16.49
CA ILE A 222 -0.47 -9.18 -15.95
C ILE A 222 -1.01 -7.75 -16.15
N THR A 223 -2.30 -7.68 -16.49
CA THR A 223 -3.04 -6.42 -16.57
C THR A 223 -3.65 -6.07 -15.23
N TRP A 224 -3.93 -4.80 -14.97
CA TRP A 224 -4.58 -4.40 -13.70
C TRP A 224 -5.93 -5.06 -13.48
N LYS A 225 -6.75 -5.13 -14.53
CA LYS A 225 -8.04 -5.82 -14.51
C LYS A 225 -7.89 -7.29 -14.13
N ASN A 226 -6.91 -7.98 -14.71
CA ASN A 226 -6.66 -9.39 -14.41
C ASN A 226 -6.07 -9.57 -13.02
N LEU A 227 -5.17 -8.69 -12.58
CA LEU A 227 -4.59 -8.73 -11.25
C LEU A 227 -5.68 -8.61 -10.18
N VAL A 228 -6.47 -7.52 -10.19
CA VAL A 228 -7.51 -7.33 -9.17
C VAL A 228 -8.55 -8.46 -9.18
N THR A 229 -8.88 -8.99 -10.36
CA THR A 229 -9.83 -10.12 -10.49
C THR A 229 -9.24 -11.42 -9.94
N ALA A 230 -7.98 -11.72 -10.28
CA ALA A 230 -7.28 -12.91 -9.80
C ALA A 230 -7.06 -12.85 -8.28
N THR A 231 -6.65 -11.69 -7.75
CA THR A 231 -6.50 -11.46 -6.31
C THR A 231 -7.82 -11.69 -5.57
N ARG A 232 -8.92 -11.06 -6.01
CA ARG A 232 -10.26 -11.27 -5.41
C ARG A 232 -10.70 -12.74 -5.47
N LYS A 233 -10.46 -13.40 -6.61
CA LYS A 233 -10.79 -14.82 -6.78
C LYS A 233 -10.00 -15.69 -5.80
N TYR A 234 -8.70 -15.48 -5.70
CA TYR A 234 -7.85 -16.19 -4.75
C TYR A 234 -8.35 -15.98 -3.33
N MET A 235 -8.66 -14.74 -2.95
CA MET A 235 -9.11 -14.42 -1.60
C MET A 235 -10.42 -15.13 -1.25
N ALA A 236 -11.42 -15.06 -2.14
CA ALA A 236 -12.70 -15.75 -1.96
C ALA A 236 -12.54 -17.28 -1.88
N GLN A 237 -11.68 -17.87 -2.72
CA GLN A 237 -11.44 -19.31 -2.73
C GLN A 237 -10.76 -19.83 -1.45
N ASN A 238 -10.01 -18.97 -0.75
CA ASN A 238 -9.32 -19.29 0.50
C ASN A 238 -10.06 -18.78 1.74
N GLY A 239 -11.33 -18.35 1.60
CA GLY A 239 -12.19 -17.98 2.72
C GLY A 239 -11.89 -16.62 3.36
N PHE A 240 -11.10 -15.76 2.69
CA PHE A 240 -10.86 -14.40 3.15
C PHE A 240 -12.07 -13.51 2.87
N THR A 241 -12.50 -12.74 3.87
CA THR A 241 -13.67 -11.85 3.78
C THR A 241 -13.34 -10.50 3.17
N GLN A 242 -12.06 -10.13 3.17
CA GLN A 242 -11.52 -8.93 2.56
C GLN A 242 -11.84 -8.83 1.07
N TYR A 243 -12.19 -7.63 0.61
CA TYR A 243 -12.44 -7.36 -0.80
C TYR A 243 -11.47 -6.28 -1.32
N PRO A 244 -10.39 -6.67 -2.03
CA PRO A 244 -9.41 -5.72 -2.52
C PRO A 244 -10.02 -4.65 -3.42
N LEU A 245 -9.66 -3.39 -3.18
CA LEU A 245 -10.06 -2.24 -3.99
C LEU A 245 -8.93 -1.80 -4.91
N LEU A 246 -9.28 -1.33 -6.11
CA LEU A 246 -8.34 -0.77 -7.08
C LEU A 246 -8.62 0.73 -7.18
N SER A 247 -7.70 1.55 -6.70
CA SER A 247 -7.80 3.01 -6.73
C SER A 247 -6.78 3.59 -7.72
N VAL A 248 -7.14 4.63 -8.45
CA VAL A 248 -6.34 5.19 -9.55
C VAL A 248 -6.39 6.72 -9.54
N SER A 249 -5.30 7.37 -9.97
CA SER A 249 -5.22 8.85 -10.05
C SER A 249 -5.87 9.45 -11.29
N ASN A 250 -6.27 8.64 -12.27
CA ASN A 250 -6.90 9.12 -13.50
C ASN A 250 -7.98 8.16 -14.02
N GLN A 251 -8.82 8.62 -14.94
CA GLN A 251 -9.94 7.84 -15.50
C GLN A 251 -9.53 6.74 -16.48
N THR A 252 -8.25 6.41 -16.57
CA THR A 252 -7.74 5.36 -17.45
C THR A 252 -6.98 4.33 -16.65
N LEU A 253 -7.39 3.07 -16.76
CA LEU A 253 -6.58 1.98 -16.26
C LEU A 253 -5.58 1.58 -17.35
N GLY A 254 -4.27 1.74 -17.10
CA GLY A 254 -3.25 1.24 -18.02
C GLY A 254 -3.38 -0.27 -18.28
N ASP A 255 -2.82 -0.75 -19.39
CA ASP A 255 -2.99 -2.16 -19.78
C ASP A 255 -2.15 -3.12 -18.94
N LYS A 256 -0.96 -2.73 -18.46
CA LYS A 256 -0.04 -3.61 -17.73
C LYS A 256 0.33 -3.04 -16.37
N VAL A 257 0.49 -3.94 -15.39
CA VAL A 257 0.96 -3.59 -14.05
C VAL A 257 2.45 -3.23 -14.08
N PHE A 258 3.24 -4.02 -14.80
CA PHE A 258 4.69 -3.87 -14.90
C PHE A 258 5.11 -3.66 -16.36
N ASP A 259 6.01 -2.70 -16.56
CA ASP A 259 6.74 -2.59 -17.82
C ASP A 259 7.94 -3.55 -17.75
N ILE A 260 7.96 -4.58 -18.59
CA ILE A 260 9.07 -5.54 -18.68
C ILE A 260 10.09 -5.04 -19.70
#